data_AF-A0A968U2C3-F1
#
_entry.id   AF-A0A968U2C3-F1
#
_cell.length_a   1.000
_cell.length_b   1.000
_cell.length_c   1.000
_cell.angle_alpha   90.00
_cell.angle_beta   90.00
_cell.angle_gamma   90.00
#
_symmetry.space_group_name_H-M   'P 1'
#
loop_
_entity.id
_entity.type
_entity.pdbx_description
1 polymer ?
#
loop_
_entity_poly.entity_id
_entity_poly.type
_entity_poly.pdbx_seq_one_letter_code
_entity_poly.pdbx_strand_id
1 'polypeptide(L)' 'MTVFENVDVGMPSDKPRVTVYIDEEIKNDLEKLAKASDRPVSNLVLVLIKEAIAKAKSEGTIE' A
#
# COMPACT_ATOMS: atom_id res chain seq x y z
N MET A 1 -7.04 -33.26 -15.84
CA MET A 1 -7.85 -32.43 -14.93
C MET A 1 -6.89 -31.83 -13.93
N THR A 2 -6.39 -30.63 -14.21
CA THR A 2 -5.39 -29.98 -13.37
C THR A 2 -6.12 -29.32 -12.20
N VAL A 3 -5.80 -29.74 -10.98
CA VAL A 3 -6.34 -29.16 -9.75
C VAL A 3 -5.64 -27.82 -9.56
N PHE A 4 -6.37 -26.71 -9.64
CA PHE A 4 -5.86 -25.42 -9.20
C PHE A 4 -5.92 -25.44 -7.68
N GLU A 5 -4.76 -25.55 -7.02
CA GLU A 5 -4.65 -25.26 -5.60
C GLU A 5 -5.20 -23.84 -5.37
N ASN A 6 -6.26 -23.74 -4.57
CA ASN A 6 -6.73 -22.48 -4.04
C ASN A 6 -5.65 -21.97 -3.09
N VAL A 7 -4.75 -21.12 -3.59
CA VAL A 7 -3.85 -20.36 -2.74
C VAL A 7 -4.72 -19.39 -1.95
N ASP A 8 -4.87 -19.67 -0.66
CA ASP A 8 -5.57 -18.81 0.30
C ASP A 8 -4.76 -17.51 0.48
N VAL A 9 -4.92 -16.58 -0.47
CA VAL A 9 -4.53 -15.18 -0.28
C VAL A 9 -5.61 -14.58 0.61
N GLY A 10 -5.37 -14.65 1.93
CA GLY A 10 -6.27 -14.12 2.96
C GLY A 10 -6.87 -12.76 2.56
N MET A 11 -8.16 -12.57 2.85
CA MET A 11 -8.90 -11.44 2.32
C MET A 11 -8.21 -10.13 2.71
N PRO A 12 -8.22 -9.09 1.85
CA PRO A 12 -7.63 -7.79 2.19
C PRO A 12 -8.12 -7.22 3.53
N SER A 13 -9.33 -7.60 3.98
CA SER A 13 -9.91 -7.28 5.27
C SER A 13 -9.16 -7.86 6.47
N ASP A 14 -8.40 -8.93 6.27
CA ASP A 14 -7.74 -9.70 7.33
C ASP A 14 -6.32 -9.16 7.59
N LYS A 15 -5.85 -8.23 6.75
CA LYS A 15 -4.55 -7.57 6.91
C LYS A 15 -4.62 -6.48 7.99
N PRO A 16 -3.54 -6.27 8.77
CA PRO A 16 -3.45 -5.14 9.68
C PRO A 16 -3.72 -3.81 8.96
N ARG A 17 -4.55 -2.97 9.57
CA ARG A 17 -5.02 -1.71 8.97
C ARG A 17 -4.45 -0.51 9.70
N VAL A 18 -4.02 0.48 8.92
CA VAL A 18 -3.71 1.83 9.39
C VAL A 18 -4.75 2.79 8.81
N THR A 19 -5.31 3.67 9.64
CA THR A 19 -6.22 4.75 9.21
C THR A 19 -5.57 6.07 9.56
N VAL A 20 -5.51 6.98 8.59
CA VAL A 20 -4.89 8.30 8.75
C VAL A 20 -5.89 9.37 8.34
N TYR A 21 -5.96 10.45 9.12
CA TYR A 21 -6.69 11.65 8.75
C TYR A 21 -5.74 12.60 8.05
N ILE A 22 -6.10 13.04 6.85
CA ILE A 22 -5.33 13.96 6.01
C ILE A 22 -6.24 15.08 5.54
N ASP A 23 -5.63 16.23 5.24
CA ASP A 23 -6.35 17.36 4.66
C ASP A 23 -6.92 16.99 3.28
N GLU A 24 -8.02 17.64 2.91
CA GLU A 24 -8.71 17.39 1.65
C GLU A 24 -7.81 17.64 0.43
N GLU A 25 -6.97 18.67 0.49
CA GLU A 25 -5.99 18.99 -0.55
C GLU A 25 -5.02 17.82 -0.79
N ILE A 26 -4.47 17.25 0.28
CA ILE A 26 -3.55 16.11 0.21
C ILE A 26 -4.25 14.88 -0.37
N LYS A 27 -5.51 14.64 0.02
CA LYS A 27 -6.30 13.53 -0.52
C LYS A 27 -6.50 13.69 -2.04
N ASN A 28 -6.85 14.89 -2.48
CA ASN A 28 -7.07 15.18 -3.90
C ASN A 28 -5.80 14.96 -4.73
N ASP A 29 -4.64 15.36 -4.23
CA ASP A 29 -3.38 15.16 -4.94
C ASP A 29 -2.93 13.70 -4.92
N LEU A 30 -3.17 12.97 -3.83
CA LEU A 30 -2.95 11.53 -3.77
C LEU A 30 -3.79 10.75 -4.80
N GLU A 31 -5.06 11.12 -4.97
CA GLU A 31 -5.95 10.52 -5.98
C GLU A 31 -5.47 10.80 -7.40
N LYS A 32 -5.00 12.02 -7.69
CA LYS A 32 -4.40 12.38 -8.99
C LYS A 32 -3.14 11.56 -9.26
N LEU A 33 -2.26 11.44 -8.26
CA LEU A 33 -1.01 10.68 -8.38
C LEU A 33 -1.29 9.19 -8.63
N ALA A 34 -2.26 8.62 -7.93
CA ALA A 34 -2.70 7.25 -8.11
C ALA A 34 -3.21 6.99 -9.54
N LYS A 35 -4.03 7.91 -10.06
CA LYS A 35 -4.53 7.87 -11.44
C LYS A 35 -3.39 7.98 -12.45
N ALA A 36 -2.44 8.90 -12.27
CA ALA A 36 -1.29 9.06 -13.16
C ALA A 36 -0.38 7.81 -13.18
N SER A 37 -0.40 7.03 -12.10
CA SER A 37 0.39 5.81 -11.94
C SER A 37 -0.36 4.53 -12.35
N ASP A 38 -1.59 4.64 -12.88
CA ASP A 38 -2.53 3.55 -13.20
C ASP A 38 -2.71 2.55 -12.05
N ARG A 39 -2.88 3.07 -10.82
CA ARG A 39 -2.98 2.27 -9.60
C ARG A 39 -4.09 2.78 -8.68
N PRO A 40 -4.77 1.89 -7.93
CA PRO A 40 -5.62 2.30 -6.82
C PRO A 40 -4.80 3.03 -5.74
N VAL A 41 -5.41 4.00 -5.07
CA VAL A 41 -4.79 4.78 -3.98
C VAL A 41 -4.18 3.87 -2.91
N SER A 42 -4.90 2.83 -2.47
CA SER A 42 -4.43 1.88 -1.46
C SER A 42 -3.15 1.16 -1.87
N ASN A 43 -3.03 0.78 -3.15
CA ASN A 43 -1.84 0.13 -3.68
C ASN A 43 -0.67 1.11 -3.83
N LEU A 44 -0.93 2.34 -4.26
CA LEU A 44 0.10 3.39 -4.30
C LEU A 44 0.65 3.67 -2.90
N VAL A 45 -0.23 3.88 -1.92
CA VAL A 45 0.16 4.13 -0.53
C VAL A 45 0.94 2.95 0.04
N LEU A 46 0.55 1.71 -0.26
CA LEU A 46 1.31 0.53 0.15
C LEU A 46 2.74 0.52 -0.42
N VAL A 47 2.94 0.94 -1.67
CA VAL A 47 4.28 1.06 -2.27
C VAL A 47 5.10 2.11 -1.54
N LEU A 48 4.54 3.31 -1.34
CA LEU A 48 5.21 4.41 -0.64
C LEU A 48 5.62 4.01 0.80
N ILE A 49 4.74 3.30 1.52
CA ILE A 49 5.03 2.78 2.87
C ILE A 49 6.20 1.79 2.81
N LYS A 50 6.20 0.85 1.85
CA LYS A 50 7.27 -0.14 1.71
C LYS A 50 8.62 0.52 1.39
N GLU A 51 8.63 1.50 0.49
CA GLU A 51 9.84 2.23 0.12
C GLU A 51 10.40 3.03 1.30
N ALA A 52 9.53 3.72 2.05
CA ALA A 52 9.92 4.45 3.25
C ALA A 52 10.51 3.52 4.32
N ILE A 53 9.89 2.35 4.57
CA ILE A 53 10.40 1.35 5.52
C ILE A 53 11.73 0.77 5.03
N ALA A 54 11.84 0.42 3.76
CA ALA A 54 13.07 -0.14 3.20
C ALA A 54 14.24 0.85 3.33
N LYS A 55 13.98 2.13 3.04
CA LYS A 55 14.94 3.20 3.26
C LYS A 55 15.34 3.32 4.73
N ALA A 56 14.36 3.39 5.63
CA ALA A 56 14.61 3.51 7.07
C ALA A 56 15.41 2.31 7.64
N LYS A 57 15.16 1.09 7.15
CA LYS A 57 15.99 -0.10 7.48
C LYS A 57 17.40 0.01 6.92
N SER A 58 17.56 0.44 5.68
CA SER A 58 18.90 0.59 5.06
C SER A 58 19.76 1.66 5.72
N GLU A 59 19.13 2.69 6.27
CA GLU A 59 19.79 3.79 7.00
C GLU A 59 19.98 3.46 8.49
N GLY A 60 19.50 2.31 8.97
CA GLY A 60 19.57 1.91 10.38
C GLY A 60 18.69 2.75 11.31
N THR A 61 17.67 3.44 10.78
CA THR A 61 16.71 4.22 11.59
C THR A 61 15.73 3.30 12.33
N ILE A 62 15.38 2.17 11.72
CA ILE A 62 14.54 1.11 12.30
C ILE A 62 15.13 -0.26 11.93
N GLU A 63 14.89 -1.27 12.77
CA GLU A 63 15.40 -2.65 12.57
C GLU A 63 14.38 -3.57 11.88
#